data_AF-A0A815W6Y1-F1
#
_entry.id   AF-A0A815W6Y1-F1
#
_cell.length_a   1.000
_cell.length_b   1.000
_cell.length_c   1.000
_cell.angle_alpha   90.00
_cell.angle_beta   90.00
_cell.angle_gamma   90.00
#
_symmetry.space_group_name_H-M   'P 1'
#
loop_
_entity.id
_entity.type
_entity.pdbx_description
1 polymer ?
#
loop_
_entity_poly.entity_id
_entity_poly.type
_entity_poly.pdbx_seq_one_letter_code
_entity_poly.pdbx_strand_id
1 'polypeptide(L)'
;VLLLSLGVSHRRRLINQCRAQACQKALQKTFSLPENSNEQILINQFAKGFCSKSFDERISKEMDINYKISIDQYQNQIVKQCMSNLFKQFPENNLQFLIQSGAKG
;
A
#
# COMPACT_ATOMS: atom_id res chain seq x y z
N VAL A 1 13.58 2.06 15.95
CA VAL A 1 13.49 3.31 15.15
C VAL A 1 12.47 4.21 15.81
N LEU A 2 12.88 5.39 16.28
CA LEU A 2 11.98 6.36 16.91
C LEU A 2 11.62 7.45 15.89
N LEU A 3 10.33 7.78 15.81
CA LEU A 3 9.79 8.82 14.94
C LEU A 3 9.36 10.03 15.78
N LEU A 4 9.50 11.21 15.20
CA LEU A 4 8.85 12.41 15.69
C LEU A 4 7.32 12.24 15.59
N SER A 5 6.59 12.96 16.45
CA SER A 5 5.12 12.90 16.52
C SER A 5 4.44 13.16 15.17
N LEU A 6 5.00 14.06 14.36
CA LEU A 6 4.55 14.34 12.99
C LEU A 6 4.64 13.09 12.09
N GLY A 7 5.78 12.40 12.10
CA GLY A 7 5.99 11.17 11.33
C GLY A 7 5.05 10.05 11.74
N VAL A 8 4.78 9.90 13.05
CA VAL A 8 3.81 8.92 13.56
C VAL A 8 2.41 9.22 13.04
N SER A 9 2.02 10.49 13.04
CA SER A 9 0.69 10.95 12.61
C SER A 9 0.49 10.74 11.10
N HIS A 10 1.47 11.11 10.28
CA HIS A 10 1.44 10.88 8.84
C HIS A 10 1.39 9.39 8.49
N ARG A 11 2.23 8.57 9.15
CA ARG A 11 2.22 7.11 8.94
C ARG A 11 0.83 6.53 9.23
N ARG A 12 0.21 6.91 10.35
CA ARG A 12 -1.12 6.42 10.73
C ARG A 12 -2.17 6.82 9.69
N ARG A 13 -2.14 8.07 9.22
CA ARG A 13 -3.04 8.56 8.16
C ARG A 13 -2.90 7.74 6.88
N LEU A 14 -1.68 7.51 6.40
CA LEU A 14 -1.42 6.73 5.18
C LEU A 14 -1.89 5.26 5.32
N ILE A 15 -1.67 4.63 6.48
CA ILE A 15 -2.15 3.27 6.73
C ILE A 15 -3.68 3.21 6.70
N ASN A 16 -4.37 4.18 7.31
CA ASN A 16 -5.83 4.22 7.29
C ASN A 16 -6.38 4.43 5.87
N GLN A 17 -5.74 5.30 5.08
CA GLN A 17 -6.10 5.51 3.68
C GLN A 17 -5.86 4.25 2.84
N CYS A 18 -4.74 3.55 3.05
CA CYS A 18 -4.43 2.29 2.39
C CYS A 18 -5.52 1.24 2.66
N ARG A 19 -5.90 1.05 3.93
CA ARG A 19 -6.96 0.10 4.32
C ARG A 19 -8.30 0.42 3.67
N ALA A 20 -8.63 1.70 3.54
CA ALA A 20 -9.89 2.13 2.94
C ALA A 20 -9.90 2.03 1.41
N GLN A 21 -8.79 2.29 0.73
CA GLN A 21 -8.79 2.55 -0.72
C GLN A 21 -8.04 1.51 -1.56
N ALA A 22 -7.08 0.77 -1.00
CA ALA A 22 -6.19 -0.07 -1.81
C ALA A 22 -6.94 -1.20 -2.53
N CYS A 23 -7.89 -1.84 -1.85
CA CYS A 23 -8.70 -2.90 -2.44
C CYS A 23 -9.63 -2.34 -3.53
N GLN A 24 -10.30 -1.22 -3.25
CA GLN A 24 -11.16 -0.54 -4.22
C GLN A 24 -10.41 -0.19 -5.51
N LYS A 25 -9.21 0.40 -5.40
CA LYS A 25 -8.40 0.76 -6.57
C LYS A 25 -7.96 -0.47 -7.36
N ALA A 26 -7.63 -1.56 -6.67
CA ALA A 26 -7.27 -2.82 -7.32
C ALA A 26 -8.44 -3.41 -8.10
N LEU A 27 -9.63 -3.45 -7.50
CA LEU A 27 -10.86 -3.93 -8.15
C LEU A 27 -11.22 -3.07 -9.37
N GLN A 28 -11.12 -1.75 -9.24
CA GLN A 28 -11.40 -0.82 -10.34
C GLN A 28 -10.48 -1.06 -11.52
N LYS A 29 -9.18 -1.29 -11.27
CA LYS A 29 -8.22 -1.58 -12.35
C LYS A 29 -8.50 -2.92 -13.02
N THR A 30 -8.63 -4.00 -12.25
CA THR A 30 -8.79 -5.34 -12.82
C THR A 30 -10.08 -5.51 -13.60
N PHE A 31 -11.19 -4.91 -13.13
CA PHE A 31 -12.47 -4.98 -13.82
C PHE A 31 -12.73 -3.78 -14.74
N SER A 32 -11.73 -2.90 -14.95
CA SER A 32 -11.84 -1.68 -15.76
C SER A 32 -13.06 -0.81 -15.40
N LEU A 33 -13.33 -0.66 -14.10
CA LEU A 33 -14.47 0.11 -13.57
C LEU A 33 -14.07 1.57 -13.34
N PRO A 34 -15.01 2.53 -13.46
CA PRO A 34 -14.74 3.93 -13.19
C PRO A 34 -14.40 4.18 -11.70
N GLU A 35 -13.60 5.22 -11.43
CA GLU A 35 -13.12 5.56 -10.08
C GLU A 35 -14.26 5.87 -9.09
N ASN A 36 -15.40 6.35 -9.60
CA ASN A 36 -16.60 6.67 -8.81
C ASN A 36 -17.57 5.48 -8.66
N SER A 37 -17.11 4.26 -8.90
CA SER A 37 -17.95 3.06 -8.75
C SER A 37 -18.41 2.90 -7.30
N ASN A 38 -19.70 2.66 -7.11
CA ASN A 38 -20.29 2.38 -5.81
C ASN A 38 -19.73 1.07 -5.21
N GLU A 39 -19.58 1.00 -3.89
CA GLU A 39 -19.07 -0.15 -3.15
C GLU A 39 -19.86 -1.43 -3.48
N GLN A 40 -21.19 -1.33 -3.61
CA GLN A 40 -22.04 -2.46 -4.00
C GLN A 40 -21.68 -3.04 -5.38
N ILE A 41 -21.29 -2.18 -6.34
CA ILE A 41 -20.87 -2.62 -7.68
C ILE A 41 -19.54 -3.37 -7.58
N LEU A 42 -18.60 -2.86 -6.77
CA LEU A 42 -17.30 -3.48 -6.54
C LEU A 42 -17.44 -4.86 -5.89
N ILE A 43 -18.27 -4.97 -4.84
CA ILE A 43 -18.55 -6.24 -4.16
C ILE A 43 -19.20 -7.23 -5.13
N ASN A 44 -20.17 -6.79 -5.93
CA ASN A 44 -20.82 -7.66 -6.91
C ASN A 44 -19.85 -8.15 -7.99
N GLN A 45 -18.93 -7.30 -8.47
CA GLN A 45 -17.93 -7.71 -9.45
C GLN A 45 -16.90 -8.67 -8.86
N PHE A 46 -16.46 -8.42 -7.62
CA PHE A 46 -15.61 -9.35 -6.90
C PHE A 46 -16.30 -10.72 -6.73
N ALA A 47 -17.56 -10.75 -6.28
CA ALA A 47 -18.32 -11.99 -6.14
C ALA A 47 -18.48 -12.74 -7.47
N LYS A 48 -18.73 -12.04 -8.58
CA LYS A 48 -18.82 -12.64 -9.91
C LYS A 48 -17.49 -13.24 -10.38
N GLY A 49 -16.38 -12.53 -10.16
CA GLY A 49 -15.05 -13.00 -10.58
C GLY A 49 -14.50 -14.15 -9.74
N PHE A 50 -14.77 -14.13 -8.42
CA PHE A 50 -14.09 -15.03 -7.46
C PHE A 50 -14.98 -16.12 -6.87
N CYS A 51 -16.30 -15.91 -6.78
CA CYS A 51 -17.21 -16.87 -6.15
C CYS A 51 -18.09 -17.63 -7.17
N SER A 52 -17.93 -17.38 -8.46
CA SER A 52 -18.68 -18.11 -9.48
C SER A 52 -18.09 -19.51 -9.71
N LYS A 53 -18.92 -20.43 -10.19
CA LYS A 53 -18.48 -21.78 -10.61
C LYS A 53 -17.46 -21.77 -11.75
N SER A 54 -17.30 -20.62 -12.43
CA SER A 54 -16.37 -20.38 -13.53
C SER A 54 -15.26 -19.43 -13.06
N PHE A 55 -14.60 -19.78 -11.95
CA PHE A 55 -13.43 -19.06 -11.45
C PHE A 55 -12.35 -18.98 -12.54
N ASP A 56 -11.93 -17.77 -12.89
CA ASP A 56 -10.84 -17.53 -13.83
C ASP A 56 -9.57 -17.17 -13.05
N GLU A 57 -8.61 -18.09 -13.04
CA GLU A 57 -7.31 -17.91 -12.37
C GLU A 57 -6.56 -16.67 -12.89
N ARG A 58 -6.80 -16.27 -14.14
CA ARG A 58 -6.17 -15.07 -14.74
C ARG A 58 -6.63 -13.80 -14.04
N ILE A 59 -7.94 -13.69 -13.78
CA ILE A 59 -8.53 -12.56 -13.05
C ILE A 59 -8.00 -12.53 -11.62
N SER A 60 -7.82 -13.69 -10.98
CA SER A 60 -7.21 -13.78 -9.65
C SER A 60 -5.78 -13.25 -9.64
N LYS A 61 -4.94 -13.70 -10.57
CA LYS A 61 -3.55 -13.24 -10.68
C LYS A 61 -3.48 -11.74 -10.96
N GLU A 62 -4.34 -11.24 -11.84
CA GLU A 62 -4.39 -9.81 -12.16
C GLU A 62 -4.82 -8.97 -10.95
N MET A 63 -5.82 -9.42 -10.19
CA MET A 63 -6.21 -8.80 -8.93
C MET A 63 -5.05 -8.73 -7.93
N ASP A 64 -4.31 -9.83 -7.74
CA ASP A 64 -3.17 -9.87 -6.83
C ASP A 64 -2.08 -8.88 -7.24
N ILE A 65 -1.76 -8.81 -8.53
CA ILE A 65 -0.80 -7.85 -9.09
C ILE A 65 -1.27 -6.41 -8.84
N ASN A 66 -2.52 -6.10 -9.18
CA ASN A 66 -3.06 -4.75 -9.03
C ASN A 66 -3.16 -4.34 -7.55
N TYR A 67 -3.47 -5.28 -6.67
CA TYR A 67 -3.51 -5.04 -5.23
C TYR A 67 -2.11 -4.79 -4.66
N LYS A 68 -1.12 -5.59 -5.05
CA LYS A 68 0.29 -5.37 -4.73
C LYS A 68 0.75 -3.98 -5.17
N ILE A 69 0.50 -3.60 -6.43
CA ILE A 69 0.84 -2.28 -6.96
C ILE A 69 0.21 -1.16 -6.12
N SER A 70 -1.08 -1.31 -5.75
CA SER A 70 -1.76 -0.30 -4.93
C SER A 70 -1.13 -0.18 -3.54
N ILE A 71 -0.76 -1.29 -2.90
CA ILE A 71 -0.15 -1.28 -1.57
C ILE A 71 1.28 -0.71 -1.63
N ASP A 72 2.07 -1.09 -2.63
CA ASP A 72 3.45 -0.65 -2.80
C ASP A 72 3.54 0.89 -2.90
N GLN A 73 2.54 1.54 -3.50
CA GLN A 73 2.45 3.01 -3.51
C GLN A 73 2.35 3.60 -2.10
N TYR A 74 1.49 3.05 -1.24
CA TYR A 74 1.38 3.49 0.16
C TYR A 74 2.64 3.13 0.95
N GLN A 75 3.24 1.98 0.72
CA GLN A 75 4.49 1.58 1.36
C GLN A 75 5.61 2.58 1.05
N ASN A 76 5.79 2.95 -0.21
CA ASN A 76 6.78 3.94 -0.62
C ASN A 76 6.53 5.33 0.02
N GLN A 77 5.27 5.76 0.09
CA GLN A 77 4.91 7.01 0.77
C GLN A 77 5.20 6.95 2.28
N ILE A 78 4.86 5.83 2.93
CA ILE A 78 5.13 5.61 4.35
C ILE A 78 6.63 5.66 4.62
N VAL A 79 7.45 4.95 3.83
CA VAL A 79 8.90 4.96 3.96
C VAL A 79 9.44 6.37 3.81
N LYS A 80 9.04 7.09 2.75
CA LYS A 80 9.49 8.47 2.50
C LYS A 80 9.14 9.41 3.67
N GLN A 81 7.91 9.33 4.18
CA GLN A 81 7.46 10.16 5.30
C GLN A 81 8.14 9.80 6.62
N CYS A 82 8.38 8.51 6.88
CA CYS A 82 9.01 8.07 8.12
C CYS A 82 10.51 8.40 8.14
N MET A 83 11.21 8.21 7.02
CA MET A 83 12.66 8.46 6.93
C MET A 83 13.00 9.94 7.17
N SER A 84 12.15 10.88 6.73
CA SER A 84 12.36 12.31 6.99
C SER A 84 11.95 12.76 8.40
N ASN A 85 11.29 11.91 9.18
CA ASN A 85 10.76 12.25 10.51
C ASN A 85 11.34 11.39 11.63
N LEU A 86 12.56 10.89 11.45
CA LEU A 86 13.29 10.17 12.48
C LEU A 86 13.72 11.11 13.61
N PHE A 87 13.70 10.60 14.84
CA PHE A 87 14.16 11.34 16.02
C PHE A 87 15.66 11.66 15.94
N LYS A 88 16.47 10.73 15.39
CA LYS A 88 17.86 10.96 15.01
C LYS A 88 17.98 10.79 13.50
N GLN A 89 18.59 11.78 12.86
CA GLN A 89 18.88 11.77 11.43
C GLN A 89 20.28 11.22 11.18
N PHE A 90 20.61 10.95 9.92
CA PHE A 90 21.99 10.69 9.54
C PHE A 90 22.80 11.99 9.66
N PRO A 91 24.05 11.96 10.17
CA PRO A 91 24.85 10.77 10.52
C PRO A 91 24.66 10.22 11.94
N GLU A 92 23.92 10.89 12.83
CA GLU A 92 23.78 10.51 14.25
C GLU A 92 22.94 9.24 14.47
N ASN A 93 22.25 8.78 13.43
CA ASN A 93 21.51 7.53 13.43
C ASN A 93 22.39 6.37 12.94
N ASN A 94 22.94 5.61 13.90
CA ASN A 94 23.83 4.49 13.61
C ASN A 94 23.23 3.44 12.67
N LEU A 95 21.91 3.23 12.66
CA LEU A 95 21.29 2.29 11.73
C LEU A 95 21.37 2.81 10.29
N GLN A 96 21.07 4.10 10.07
CA GLN A 96 21.24 4.71 8.76
C GLN A 96 22.70 4.75 8.34
N PHE A 97 23.62 5.03 9.27
CA PHE A 97 25.05 5.01 9.01
C PHE A 97 25.53 3.63 8.55
N LEU A 98 25.16 2.55 9.25
CA LEU A 98 25.54 1.17 8.86
C LEU A 98 25.03 0.78 7.48
N ILE A 99 23.78 1.13 7.16
CA ILE A 99 23.16 0.84 5.85
C ILE A 99 23.84 1.67 4.75
N GLN A 100 24.01 2.97 4.95
CA GLN A 100 24.54 3.89 3.92
C GLN A 100 26.06 3.74 3.70
N SER A 101 26.81 3.29 4.71
CA SER A 101 28.24 2.97 4.59
C SER A 101 28.51 1.60 3.97
N GLY A 102 27.47 0.78 3.73
CA GLY A 102 27.63 -0.59 3.26
C GLY A 102 28.21 -1.55 4.30
N ALA A 103 28.34 -1.12 5.57
CA ALA A 103 28.84 -1.97 6.65
C ALA A 103 27.87 -3.11 6.97
N LYS A 104 26.55 -2.85 6.91
CA LYS A 104 25.50 -3.86 7.12
C LYS A 104 24.15 -3.40 6.58
N GLY A 105 23.43 -4.31 5.91
CA GLY A 105 22.04 -4.13 5.47
C GLY A 105 20.99 -4.27 6.57
#